data_AF-A0A1V0U159-F1
#
_entry.id   AF-A0A1V0U159-F1
#
_cell.length_a   1.000
_cell.length_b   1.000
_cell.length_c   1.000
_cell.angle_alpha   90.00
_cell.angle_beta   90.00
_cell.angle_gamma   90.00
#
_symmetry.space_group_name_H-M   'P 1'
#
loop_
_entity.id
_entity.type
_entity.pdbx_description
1 polymer ?
#
loop_
_entity_poly.entity_id
_entity_poly.type
_entity_poly.pdbx_seq_one_letter_code
_entity_poly.pdbx_strand_id
1 'polypeptide(L)'
;MVQAVSDGSCWGGGSVLRLGRCVLWCGRPETLSETEHLHLKNVRANCPEIDALTRHVRSFATMVTERQGERLTEWLDALRQDDLPSLHTLAAGIDRDRDAVIAGLTLPWNSGVVEGHVNRIKMLKRQTFGRAGFQLLRKRVLLA
;
A
#
# COMPACT_ATOMS: atom_id res chain seq x y z
N MET A 1 10.52 28.17 -32.06
CA MET A 1 9.19 27.52 -31.92
C MET A 1 9.43 26.18 -31.24
N VAL A 2 9.34 25.99 -29.93
CA VAL A 2 8.86 26.78 -28.79
C VAL A 2 9.82 26.50 -27.61
N GLN A 3 10.08 27.52 -26.81
CA GLN A 3 10.94 27.51 -25.62
C GLN A 3 10.19 27.01 -24.35
N ALA A 4 10.98 26.39 -23.47
CA ALA A 4 11.06 26.55 -22.01
C ALA A 4 9.81 26.85 -21.16
N VAL A 5 9.55 25.95 -20.19
CA VAL A 5 9.35 26.26 -18.76
C VAL A 5 9.97 25.09 -17.98
N SER A 6 11.20 25.20 -17.48
CA SER A 6 11.60 25.76 -16.17
C SER A 6 11.41 24.80 -14.99
N ASP A 7 12.57 24.44 -14.44
CA ASP A 7 12.91 24.27 -13.04
C ASP A 7 12.61 22.95 -12.30
N GLY A 8 13.73 22.24 -12.07
CA GLY A 8 13.86 21.29 -10.99
C GLY A 8 13.95 21.96 -9.63
N SER A 9 14.20 21.09 -8.65
CA SER A 9 14.27 21.31 -7.20
C SER A 9 12.92 21.31 -6.48
N CYS A 10 12.62 20.16 -5.86
CA CYS A 10 12.40 20.08 -4.42
C CYS A 10 12.20 18.60 -4.04
N TRP A 11 13.30 17.96 -3.64
CA TRP A 11 13.23 16.82 -2.74
C TRP A 11 12.57 17.30 -1.44
N GLY A 12 11.27 17.06 -1.29
CA GLY A 12 10.51 17.58 -0.17
C GLY A 12 9.26 16.74 0.10
N GLY A 13 9.29 16.04 1.24
CA GLY A 13 8.15 15.52 2.01
C GLY A 13 6.87 15.11 1.27
N GLY A 14 6.63 13.80 1.13
CA GLY A 14 5.33 13.33 0.66
C GLY A 14 5.18 11.82 0.57
N SER A 15 5.91 11.04 1.37
CA SER A 15 6.07 9.59 1.18
C SER A 15 4.86 8.74 1.62
N VAL A 16 3.82 9.34 2.21
CA VAL A 16 2.67 8.59 2.78
C VAL A 16 1.40 8.76 1.94
N LEU A 17 1.21 9.89 1.26
CA LEU A 17 0.01 10.14 0.44
C LEU A 17 0.11 9.58 -0.99
N ARG A 18 1.30 9.13 -1.42
CA ARG A 18 1.51 8.55 -2.76
C ARG A 18 1.21 7.04 -2.79
N LEU A 19 1.44 6.33 -1.68
CA LEU A 19 1.10 4.91 -1.53
C LEU A 19 -0.41 4.69 -1.42
N GLY A 20 -1.14 5.57 -0.73
CA GLY A 20 -2.61 5.49 -0.63
C GLY A 20 -3.31 5.60 -1.98
N ARG A 21 -2.70 6.32 -2.95
CA ARG A 21 -3.24 6.48 -4.30
C ARG A 21 -3.00 5.25 -5.17
N CYS A 22 -1.85 4.58 -5.05
CA CYS A 22 -1.55 3.34 -5.80
C CYS A 22 -2.44 2.15 -5.37
N VAL A 23 -2.75 2.03 -4.08
CA VAL A 23 -3.66 0.99 -3.57
C VAL A 23 -5.10 1.26 -4.04
N LEU A 24 -5.54 2.52 -4.04
CA LEU A 24 -6.84 2.92 -4.60
C LEU A 24 -6.90 2.74 -6.13
N TRP A 25 -5.82 3.06 -6.84
CA TRP A 25 -5.66 2.94 -8.30
C TRP A 25 -5.76 1.49 -8.81
N CYS A 26 -5.23 0.53 -8.05
CA CYS A 26 -5.39 -0.90 -8.40
C CYS A 26 -6.69 -1.50 -7.84
N GLY A 27 -7.19 -1.03 -6.70
CA GLY A 27 -8.27 -1.67 -5.94
C GLY A 27 -9.70 -1.24 -6.30
N ARG A 28 -9.93 -0.02 -6.82
CA ARG A 28 -11.30 0.48 -7.13
C ARG A 28 -11.34 1.31 -8.41
N PRO A 29 -11.59 0.68 -9.57
CA PRO A 29 -11.64 1.38 -10.84
C PRO A 29 -12.81 2.39 -10.90
N GLU A 30 -13.91 2.17 -10.19
CA GLU A 30 -15.08 3.07 -10.10
C GLU A 30 -14.80 4.48 -9.55
N THR A 31 -13.59 4.77 -9.08
CA THR A 31 -13.18 6.12 -8.63
C THR A 31 -12.31 6.89 -9.63
N LEU A 32 -12.02 6.28 -10.79
CA LEU A 32 -11.16 6.84 -11.82
C LEU A 32 -11.96 7.68 -12.82
N SER A 33 -11.34 8.74 -13.32
CA SER A 33 -11.90 9.48 -14.44
C SER A 33 -11.84 8.67 -15.74
N GLU A 34 -12.70 9.00 -16.70
CA GLU A 34 -12.81 8.26 -17.96
C GLU A 34 -11.50 8.25 -18.78
N THR A 35 -10.71 9.32 -18.68
CA THR A 35 -9.36 9.42 -19.28
C THR A 35 -8.35 8.50 -18.60
N GLU A 36 -8.39 8.36 -17.27
CA GLU A 36 -7.54 7.45 -16.51
C GLU A 36 -7.89 5.99 -16.81
N HIS A 37 -9.18 5.67 -16.96
CA HIS A 37 -9.64 4.35 -17.39
C HIS A 37 -9.08 3.97 -18.77
N LEU A 38 -9.17 4.89 -19.73
CA LEU A 38 -8.67 4.65 -21.08
C LEU A 38 -7.16 4.48 -21.10
N HIS A 39 -6.43 5.28 -20.32
CA HIS A 39 -4.99 5.18 -20.19
C HIS A 39 -4.57 3.84 -19.54
N LEU A 40 -5.22 3.44 -18.44
CA LEU A 40 -4.99 2.14 -17.79
C LEU A 40 -5.28 0.97 -18.72
N LYS A 41 -6.36 1.05 -19.51
CA LYS A 41 -6.72 0.02 -20.49
C LYS A 41 -5.64 -0.10 -21.55
N ASN A 42 -5.12 1.01 -22.06
CA ASN A 42 -4.04 1.01 -23.04
C ASN A 42 -2.74 0.46 -22.44
N VAL A 43 -2.36 0.87 -21.23
CA VAL A 43 -1.13 0.35 -20.58
C VAL A 43 -1.23 -1.15 -20.33
N ARG A 44 -2.38 -1.66 -19.86
CA ARG A 44 -2.59 -3.10 -19.65
C ARG A 44 -2.60 -3.90 -20.94
N ALA A 45 -3.11 -3.33 -22.03
CA ALA A 45 -3.09 -3.99 -23.34
C ALA A 45 -1.67 -4.11 -23.93
N ASN A 46 -0.77 -3.18 -23.59
CA ASN A 46 0.59 -3.15 -24.10
C ASN A 46 1.61 -3.89 -23.20
N CYS A 47 1.26 -4.15 -21.93
CA CYS A 47 2.16 -4.80 -20.98
C CYS A 47 1.43 -5.95 -20.24
N PRO A 48 1.62 -7.21 -20.65
CA PRO A 48 0.96 -8.36 -20.03
C PRO A 48 1.35 -8.54 -18.55
N GLU A 49 2.56 -8.14 -18.15
CA GLU A 49 3.01 -8.21 -16.76
C GLU A 49 2.20 -7.26 -15.86
N ILE A 50 1.88 -6.06 -16.35
CA ILE A 50 1.08 -5.08 -15.61
C ILE A 50 -0.38 -5.55 -15.50
N ASP A 51 -0.91 -6.19 -16.55
CA ASP A 51 -2.23 -6.80 -16.50
C ASP A 51 -2.31 -7.90 -15.43
N ALA A 52 -1.34 -8.81 -15.42
CA ALA A 52 -1.24 -9.89 -14.45
C ALA A 52 -1.09 -9.37 -13.01
N LEU A 53 -0.21 -8.40 -12.79
CA LEU A 53 -0.06 -7.72 -11.50
C LEU A 53 -1.40 -7.08 -11.05
N THR A 54 -2.07 -6.36 -11.95
CA THR A 54 -3.34 -5.69 -11.63
C THR A 54 -4.41 -6.71 -11.24
N ARG A 55 -4.45 -7.88 -11.90
CA ARG A 55 -5.37 -8.97 -11.60
C ARG A 55 -5.13 -9.55 -10.20
N HIS A 56 -3.88 -9.82 -9.85
CA HIS A 56 -3.50 -10.34 -8.52
C HIS A 56 -3.82 -9.36 -7.40
N VAL A 57 -3.48 -8.07 -7.58
CA VAL A 57 -3.78 -7.02 -6.59
C VAL A 57 -5.29 -6.86 -6.37
N ARG A 58 -6.09 -6.92 -7.44
CA ARG A 58 -7.56 -6.86 -7.34
C ARG A 58 -8.13 -8.06 -6.62
N SER A 59 -7.73 -9.27 -7.01
CA SER A 59 -8.16 -10.50 -6.36
C SER A 59 -7.82 -10.48 -4.87
N PHE A 60 -6.63 -10.01 -4.51
CA PHE A 60 -6.23 -9.83 -3.11
C PHE A 60 -7.07 -8.78 -2.37
N ALA A 61 -7.35 -7.63 -3.00
CA ALA A 61 -8.18 -6.59 -2.40
C ALA A 61 -9.62 -7.07 -2.13
N THR A 62 -10.20 -7.86 -3.04
CA THR A 62 -11.49 -8.52 -2.83
C THR A 62 -11.41 -9.49 -1.65
N MET A 63 -10.39 -10.34 -1.60
CA MET A 63 -10.18 -11.30 -0.50
C MET A 63 -10.07 -10.61 0.87
N VAL A 64 -9.35 -9.48 0.94
CA VAL A 64 -9.22 -8.66 2.17
C VAL A 64 -10.57 -8.02 2.55
N THR A 65 -11.32 -7.53 1.56
CA THR A 65 -12.61 -6.87 1.80
C THR A 65 -13.68 -7.87 2.25
N GLU A 66 -13.69 -9.05 1.65
CA GLU A 66 -14.65 -10.13 1.94
C GLU A 66 -14.18 -11.07 3.06
N ARG A 67 -12.98 -10.85 3.60
CA ARG A 67 -12.40 -11.61 4.73
C ARG A 67 -12.21 -13.12 4.49
N GLN A 68 -11.81 -13.46 3.26
CA GLN A 68 -11.69 -14.85 2.79
C GLN A 68 -10.29 -15.42 3.03
N GLY A 69 -9.92 -15.61 4.29
CA GLY A 69 -8.60 -16.12 4.68
C GLY A 69 -8.28 -17.52 4.12
N GLU A 70 -9.31 -18.34 3.88
CA GLU A 70 -9.19 -19.68 3.29
C GLU A 70 -8.67 -19.67 1.86
N ARG A 71 -8.95 -18.61 1.08
CA ARG A 71 -8.55 -18.47 -0.33
C ARG A 71 -7.11 -18.01 -0.52
N LEU A 72 -6.39 -17.69 0.57
CA LEU A 72 -5.02 -17.20 0.51
C LEU A 72 -4.07 -18.18 -0.19
N THR A 73 -4.24 -19.48 0.07
CA THR A 73 -3.37 -20.53 -0.50
C THR A 73 -3.55 -20.61 -2.02
N GLU A 74 -4.80 -20.65 -2.49
CA GLU A 74 -5.13 -20.67 -3.92
C GLU A 74 -4.60 -19.43 -4.64
N TRP A 75 -4.71 -18.25 -4.00
CA TRP A 75 -4.19 -17.00 -4.54
C TRP A 75 -2.65 -17.00 -4.64
N LEU A 76 -1.94 -17.53 -3.63
CA LEU A 76 -0.48 -17.65 -3.68
C LEU A 76 -0.02 -18.60 -4.79
N ASP A 77 -0.74 -19.70 -5.00
CA ASP A 77 -0.42 -20.65 -6.07
C ASP A 77 -0.66 -20.04 -7.46
N ALA A 78 -1.77 -19.32 -7.65
CA ALA A 78 -2.01 -18.56 -8.88
C ALA A 78 -0.93 -17.49 -9.14
N LEU A 79 -0.46 -16.82 -8.07
CA LEU A 79 0.59 -15.82 -8.17
C LEU A 79 1.97 -16.44 -8.50
N ARG A 80 2.23 -17.68 -8.05
CA ARG A 80 3.46 -18.42 -8.39
C ARG A 80 3.47 -18.94 -9.82
N GLN A 81 2.31 -19.15 -10.43
CA GLN A 81 2.19 -19.59 -11.82
C GLN A 81 2.46 -18.46 -12.82
N ASP A 82 2.21 -17.20 -12.44
CA ASP A 82 2.55 -16.04 -13.26
C ASP A 82 4.04 -15.68 -13.07
N ASP A 83 4.77 -15.47 -14.18
CA ASP A 83 6.20 -15.15 -14.19
C ASP A 83 6.43 -13.67 -13.80
N LEU A 84 6.22 -13.38 -12.52
CA LEU A 84 6.36 -12.05 -11.93
C LEU A 84 7.37 -12.11 -10.77
N PRO A 85 8.69 -11.99 -11.06
CA PRO A 85 9.76 -12.12 -10.07
C PRO A 85 9.61 -11.22 -8.83
N SER A 86 9.08 -10.01 -9.02
CA SER A 86 8.83 -9.05 -7.95
C SER A 86 7.73 -9.50 -6.99
N LEU A 87 6.73 -10.25 -7.47
CA LEU A 87 5.65 -10.79 -6.65
C LEU A 87 6.03 -12.10 -5.95
N HIS A 88 6.96 -12.90 -6.48
CA HIS A 88 7.41 -14.11 -5.78
C HIS A 88 8.06 -13.80 -4.42
N THR A 89 8.78 -12.68 -4.31
CA THR A 89 9.35 -12.25 -3.01
C THR A 89 8.25 -11.86 -2.02
N LEU A 90 7.18 -11.22 -2.49
CA LEU A 90 5.98 -10.94 -1.69
C LEU A 90 5.31 -12.24 -1.24
N ALA A 91 5.11 -13.20 -2.16
CA ALA A 91 4.53 -14.50 -1.86
C ALA A 91 5.33 -15.24 -0.79
N ALA A 92 6.66 -15.27 -0.90
CA ALA A 92 7.53 -15.87 0.12
C ALA A 92 7.51 -15.13 1.47
N GLY A 93 7.22 -13.82 1.48
CA GLY A 93 6.96 -13.07 2.70
C GLY A 93 5.64 -13.48 3.36
N ILE A 94 4.56 -13.53 2.58
CA ILE A 94 3.24 -13.93 3.03
C ILE A 94 3.25 -15.37 3.55
N ASP A 95 3.97 -16.27 2.90
CA ASP A 95 4.05 -17.68 3.30
C ASP A 95 4.76 -17.87 4.65
N ARG A 96 5.78 -17.05 4.94
CA ARG A 96 6.45 -17.03 6.25
C ARG A 96 5.53 -16.58 7.39
N ASP A 97 4.66 -15.61 7.10
CA ASP A 97 3.71 -15.04 8.05
C ASP A 97 2.28 -15.56 7.85
N ARG A 98 2.11 -16.75 7.26
CA ARG A 98 0.83 -17.26 6.76
C ARG A 98 -0.28 -17.23 7.80
N ASP A 99 -0.03 -17.71 9.00
CA ASP A 99 -1.02 -17.75 10.07
C ASP A 99 -1.46 -16.34 10.51
N ALA A 100 -0.52 -15.40 10.55
CA ALA A 100 -0.81 -14.01 10.87
C ALA A 100 -1.62 -13.33 9.76
N VAL A 101 -1.33 -13.63 8.50
CA VAL A 101 -2.08 -13.11 7.34
C VAL A 101 -3.48 -13.71 7.29
N ILE A 102 -3.65 -15.01 7.50
CA ILE A 102 -4.97 -15.66 7.59
C ILE A 102 -5.76 -15.04 8.74
N ALA A 103 -5.16 -14.88 9.93
CA ALA A 103 -5.81 -14.23 11.05
C ALA A 103 -6.21 -12.78 10.72
N GLY A 104 -5.36 -12.03 10.02
CA GLY A 104 -5.65 -10.67 9.56
C GLY A 104 -6.77 -10.59 8.51
N LEU A 105 -6.92 -11.62 7.68
CA LEU A 105 -7.99 -11.73 6.69
C LEU A 105 -9.31 -12.18 7.33
N THR A 106 -9.28 -13.05 8.33
CA THR A 106 -10.51 -13.64 8.91
C THR A 106 -11.06 -12.84 10.09
N LEU A 107 -10.20 -12.27 10.94
CA LEU A 107 -10.63 -11.64 12.20
C LEU A 107 -11.20 -10.24 11.99
N PRO A 108 -12.12 -9.80 12.88
CA PRO A 108 -12.66 -8.45 12.84
C PRO A 108 -11.63 -7.36 13.21
N TRP A 109 -10.54 -7.75 13.85
CA TRP A 109 -9.55 -6.88 14.46
C TRP A 109 -8.51 -6.39 13.44
N ASN A 110 -8.26 -5.09 13.41
CA ASN A 110 -7.19 -4.49 12.62
C ASN A 110 -6.28 -3.65 13.52
N SER A 111 -5.00 -3.57 13.17
CA SER A 111 -4.02 -2.75 13.89
C SER A 111 -4.01 -1.29 13.43
N GLY A 112 -4.92 -0.87 12.55
CA GLY A 112 -4.84 0.43 11.87
C GLY A 112 -4.92 1.63 12.82
N VAL A 113 -5.81 1.59 13.82
CA VAL A 113 -5.92 2.65 14.83
C VAL A 113 -4.66 2.70 15.71
N VAL A 114 -4.16 1.53 16.13
CA VAL A 114 -2.95 1.41 16.96
C VAL A 114 -1.73 1.92 16.19
N GLU A 115 -1.60 1.55 14.92
CA GLU A 115 -0.53 2.00 14.05
C GLU A 115 -0.59 3.52 13.82
N GLY A 116 -1.80 4.08 13.68
CA GLY A 116 -2.02 5.53 13.62
C GLY A 116 -1.49 6.25 14.86
N HIS A 117 -1.79 5.74 16.06
CA HIS A 117 -1.24 6.27 17.31
C HIS A 117 0.28 6.15 17.38
N VAL A 118 0.85 5.00 17.00
CA VAL A 118 2.30 4.79 16.94
C VAL A 118 2.96 5.77 15.97
N ASN A 119 2.35 6.01 14.81
CA ASN A 119 2.87 6.94 13.82
C ASN A 119 2.83 8.39 14.32
N ARG A 120 1.74 8.80 14.99
CA ARG A 120 1.63 10.12 15.66
C ARG A 120 2.74 10.32 16.69
N ILE A 121 2.98 9.31 17.54
CA ILE A 121 4.04 9.37 18.56
C ILE A 121 5.42 9.44 17.90
N LYS A 122 5.68 8.63 16.86
CA LYS A 122 6.93 8.68 16.08
C LYS A 122 7.14 10.05 15.45
N MET A 123 6.08 10.68 14.92
CA MET A 123 6.13 12.02 14.36
C MET A 123 6.51 13.07 15.43
N LEU A 124 5.83 13.05 16.58
CA LEU A 124 6.15 13.96 17.70
C LEU A 124 7.59 13.79 18.19
N LYS A 125 8.10 12.55 18.24
CA LYS A 125 9.50 12.27 18.55
C LYS A 125 10.46 12.84 17.49
N ARG A 126 10.14 12.71 16.20
CA ARG A 126 10.93 13.27 15.08
C ARG A 126 11.00 14.79 15.10
N GLN A 127 9.92 15.48 15.47
CA GLN A 127 9.90 16.95 15.63
C GLN A 127 10.87 17.46 16.73
N THR A 128 11.28 16.58 17.65
CA THR A 128 12.25 16.90 18.70
C THR A 128 13.68 16.47 18.35
N PHE A 129 13.89 15.99 17.11
CA PHE A 129 15.16 15.38 16.67
C PHE A 129 15.66 14.28 17.61
N GLY A 130 14.74 13.58 18.28
CA GLY A 130 15.07 12.55 19.28
C GLY A 130 15.65 13.08 20.59
N ARG A 131 15.72 14.40 20.80
CA ARG A 131 16.29 15.03 22.01
C ARG A 131 15.30 15.16 23.17
N ALA A 132 14.02 14.86 22.96
CA ALA A 132 13.04 14.86 24.03
C ALA A 132 13.14 13.58 24.88
N GLY A 133 13.44 13.74 26.16
CA GLY A 133 13.25 12.69 27.17
C GLY A 133 11.76 12.36 27.38
N PHE A 134 11.48 11.26 28.09
CA PHE A 134 10.13 10.73 28.28
C PHE A 134 9.11 11.77 28.79
N GLN A 135 9.50 12.59 29.77
CA GLN A 135 8.61 13.59 30.36
C GLN A 135 8.17 14.66 29.34
N LEU A 136 9.08 15.10 28.48
CA LEU A 136 8.78 16.10 27.44
C LEU A 136 7.93 15.49 26.32
N LEU A 137 8.22 14.24 25.93
CA LEU A 137 7.42 13.51 24.95
C LEU A 137 5.99 13.27 25.46
N ARG A 138 5.83 12.86 26.72
CA ARG A 138 4.53 12.67 27.38
C ARG A 138 3.72 13.97 27.39
N LYS A 139 4.33 15.09 27.79
CA LYS A 139 3.66 16.41 27.76
C LYS A 139 3.21 16.78 26.34
N ARG A 140 4.04 16.54 25.32
CA ARG A 140 3.68 16.79 23.91
C ARG A 140 2.56 15.90 23.41
N VAL A 141 2.49 14.63 23.81
CA VAL A 141 1.41 13.73 23.40
C VAL A 141 0.08 14.13 24.05
N LEU A 142 0.10 14.55 25.32
CA LEU A 142 -1.11 14.95 26.06
C LEU A 142 -1.67 16.32 25.65
N LEU A 143 -0.83 17.21 25.13
CA LEU A 143 -1.19 18.58 24.75
C LEU A 143 -1.48 18.76 23.24
N ALA A 144 -1.37 17.69 22.45
CA ALA A 144 -1.49 17.73 20.99
C ALA A 144 -2.85 17.29 20.47
#